data_AF-A0A7C5RGW1-F1
#
_entry.id   AF-A0A7C5RGW1-F1
#
_cell.length_a   1.000
_cell.length_b   1.000
_cell.length_c   1.000
_cell.angle_alpha   90.00
_cell.angle_beta   90.00
_cell.angle_gamma   90.00
#
_symmetry.space_group_name_H-M   'P 1'
#
loop_
_entity.id
_entity.type
_entity.pdbx_description
1 polymer ?
#
loop_
_entity_poly.entity_id
_entity_poly.type
_entity_poly.pdbx_seq_one_letter_code
_entity_poly.pdbx_strand_id
1 'polypeptide(L)'
;MIVRCKVIPIEKKATDGSIFSKKVLLEYLQSDMYKYRIENKLMVGGITHLNRDESRTPSRIIAISDQMLLNKSITHYVTELYIQNDWMYGTIKFLDEKIMDEDSAKNIRFIKGLLLNGIYVPVSASVVAEWRGNVAVRVYDILGIDFTLEPGFQGAGVIDIKIQ
;
A
#
# COMPACT_ATOMS: atom_id res chain seq x y z
N MET A 1 8.54 -5.83 13.46
CA MET A 1 7.23 -5.14 13.64
C MET A 1 6.29 -5.48 12.50
N ILE A 2 5.11 -5.97 12.83
CA ILE A 2 4.01 -6.28 11.92
C ILE A 2 2.85 -5.34 12.23
N VAL A 3 2.18 -4.85 11.20
CA VAL A 3 1.07 -3.91 11.33
C VAL A 3 -0.10 -4.39 10.48
N ARG A 4 -1.32 -4.29 11.01
CA ARG A 4 -2.55 -4.52 10.25
C ARG A 4 -3.19 -3.20 9.92
N CYS A 5 -3.72 -3.09 8.71
CA CYS A 5 -4.34 -1.88 8.18
C CYS A 5 -5.69 -2.16 7.53
N LYS A 6 -6.61 -1.21 7.66
CA LYS A 6 -7.75 -1.06 6.74
C LYS A 6 -7.29 -0.33 5.50
N VAL A 7 -7.59 -0.86 4.31
CA VAL A 7 -7.01 -0.36 3.06
C VAL A 7 -8.07 0.15 2.10
N ILE A 8 -8.98 -0.73 1.65
CA ILE A 8 -10.02 -0.39 0.67
C ILE A 8 -11.39 -0.76 1.25
N PRO A 9 -12.31 0.19 1.47
CA PRO A 9 -13.69 -0.10 1.80
C PRO A 9 -14.44 -0.60 0.56
N ILE A 10 -15.32 -1.57 0.77
CA ILE A 10 -16.13 -2.21 -0.27
C ILE A 10 -17.35 -1.35 -0.60
N GLU A 11 -17.62 -1.13 -1.88
CA GLU A 11 -18.75 -0.34 -2.40
C GLU A 11 -18.82 1.10 -1.83
N LYS A 12 -17.68 1.65 -1.39
CA LYS A 12 -17.56 3.04 -0.95
C LYS A 12 -16.70 3.82 -1.91
N LYS A 13 -17.02 5.10 -2.00
CA LYS A 13 -16.37 6.06 -2.89
C LYS A 13 -15.08 6.57 -2.24
N ALA A 14 -13.98 6.51 -2.97
CA ALA A 14 -12.72 7.18 -2.65
C ALA A 14 -12.84 8.70 -2.84
N THR A 15 -11.84 9.43 -2.37
CA THR A 15 -11.72 10.89 -2.55
C THR A 15 -11.71 11.30 -4.03
N ASP A 16 -11.06 10.51 -4.90
CA ASP A 16 -11.04 10.71 -6.36
C ASP A 16 -12.32 10.22 -7.06
N GLY A 17 -13.20 9.57 -6.32
CA GLY A 17 -14.45 9.03 -6.81
C GLY A 17 -14.45 7.53 -7.11
N SER A 18 -13.30 6.86 -7.06
CA SER A 18 -13.11 5.44 -7.35
C SER A 18 -13.95 4.54 -6.41
N ILE A 19 -14.50 3.45 -6.94
CA ILE A 19 -15.30 2.47 -6.21
C ILE A 19 -14.83 1.06 -6.56
N PHE A 20 -14.64 0.23 -5.54
CA PHE A 20 -14.28 -1.17 -5.69
C PHE A 20 -15.40 -2.07 -5.16
N SER A 21 -15.84 -3.01 -5.99
CA SER A 21 -16.79 -4.03 -5.55
C SER A 21 -16.10 -5.17 -4.83
N LYS A 22 -16.84 -5.88 -3.98
CA LYS A 22 -16.31 -7.09 -3.32
C LYS A 22 -15.84 -8.13 -4.34
N LYS A 23 -16.59 -8.26 -5.45
CA LYS A 23 -16.30 -9.22 -6.51
C LYS A 23 -14.91 -8.97 -7.12
N VAL A 24 -14.63 -7.75 -7.57
CA VAL A 24 -13.36 -7.44 -8.27
C VAL A 24 -12.14 -7.59 -7.35
N LEU A 25 -12.30 -7.28 -6.06
CA LEU A 25 -11.24 -7.47 -5.07
C LEU A 25 -10.99 -8.97 -4.80
N LEU A 26 -12.05 -9.78 -4.66
CA LEU A 26 -11.91 -11.23 -4.49
C LEU A 26 -11.26 -11.89 -5.71
N GLU A 27 -11.62 -11.48 -6.91
CA GLU A 27 -11.01 -11.97 -8.15
C GLU A 27 -9.50 -11.68 -8.17
N TYR A 28 -9.09 -10.48 -7.76
CA TYR A 28 -7.66 -10.16 -7.63
C TYR A 28 -6.96 -11.03 -6.57
N LEU A 29 -7.55 -11.20 -5.39
CA LEU A 29 -6.96 -12.04 -4.32
C LEU A 29 -6.80 -13.52 -4.72
N GLN A 30 -7.51 -13.98 -5.75
CA GLN A 30 -7.37 -15.32 -6.30
C GLN A 30 -6.44 -15.39 -7.52
N SER A 31 -6.03 -14.24 -8.05
CA SER A 31 -5.22 -14.13 -9.26
C SER A 31 -3.77 -14.59 -9.06
N ASP A 32 -3.13 -15.01 -10.15
CA ASP A 32 -1.71 -15.38 -10.13
C ASP A 32 -0.81 -14.15 -9.91
N MET A 33 -1.26 -12.96 -10.31
CA MET A 33 -0.53 -11.72 -10.02
C MET A 33 -0.43 -11.47 -8.51
N TYR A 34 -1.54 -11.62 -7.77
CA TYR A 34 -1.52 -11.48 -6.32
C TYR A 34 -0.58 -12.51 -5.66
N LYS A 35 -0.69 -13.79 -6.04
CA LYS A 35 0.19 -14.84 -5.52
C LYS A 35 1.66 -14.51 -5.78
N TYR A 36 1.99 -14.15 -7.02
CA TYR A 36 3.33 -13.74 -7.42
C TYR A 36 3.86 -12.57 -6.58
N ARG A 37 3.04 -11.53 -6.37
CA ARG A 37 3.41 -10.34 -5.58
C ARG A 37 3.70 -10.69 -4.12
N ILE A 38 2.86 -11.49 -3.48
CA ILE A 38 3.02 -11.85 -2.07
C ILE A 38 4.21 -12.81 -1.88
N GLU A 39 4.32 -13.85 -2.71
CA GLU A 39 5.37 -14.86 -2.60
C GLU A 39 6.78 -14.26 -2.77
N ASN A 40 6.91 -13.29 -3.68
CA ASN A 40 8.16 -12.59 -3.96
C ASN A 40 8.33 -11.29 -3.15
N LYS A 41 7.39 -10.94 -2.26
CA LYS A 41 7.42 -9.70 -1.44
C LYS A 41 7.53 -8.42 -2.27
N LEU A 42 6.90 -8.41 -3.44
CA LEU A 42 6.96 -7.32 -4.43
C LEU A 42 5.84 -6.27 -4.26
N MET A 43 4.97 -6.44 -3.27
CA MET A 43 3.99 -5.44 -2.88
C MET A 43 4.60 -4.56 -1.78
N VAL A 44 5.41 -3.59 -2.19
CA VAL A 44 6.22 -2.76 -1.29
C VAL A 44 5.56 -1.42 -0.98
N GLY A 45 5.89 -0.82 0.16
CA GLY A 45 5.30 0.41 0.62
C GLY A 45 6.30 1.40 1.20
N GLY A 46 5.98 2.68 1.10
CA GLY A 46 6.83 3.79 1.54
C GLY A 46 6.09 4.83 2.37
N ILE A 47 6.76 5.98 2.50
CA ILE A 47 6.19 7.21 3.08
C ILE A 47 5.75 8.07 1.89
N THR A 48 4.48 8.48 1.90
CA THR A 48 3.76 9.21 0.84
C THR A 48 3.69 8.51 -0.52
N HIS A 49 2.71 8.89 -1.33
CA HIS A 49 2.58 8.49 -2.73
C HIS A 49 3.50 9.27 -3.68
N LEU A 50 4.33 10.20 -3.18
CA LEU A 50 5.23 11.01 -4.00
C LEU A 50 6.04 10.17 -4.99
N ASN A 51 6.54 9.02 -4.55
CA ASN A 51 7.36 8.13 -5.37
C ASN A 51 6.53 7.27 -6.35
N ARG A 52 5.22 7.51 -6.42
CA ARG A 52 4.27 6.84 -7.31
C ARG A 52 3.43 7.85 -8.12
N ASP A 53 3.85 9.12 -8.14
CA ASP A 53 3.17 10.20 -8.86
C ASP A 53 3.76 10.37 -10.27
N GLU A 54 2.96 10.04 -11.28
CA GLU A 54 3.31 10.18 -12.69
C GLU A 54 3.70 11.61 -13.08
N SER A 55 3.04 12.62 -12.48
CA SER A 55 3.26 14.03 -12.81
C SER A 55 4.64 14.53 -12.38
N ARG A 56 5.29 13.82 -11.46
CA ARG A 56 6.60 14.18 -10.89
C ARG A 56 7.71 13.24 -11.33
N THR A 57 7.42 12.27 -12.19
CA THR A 57 8.42 11.34 -12.71
C THR A 57 9.13 12.00 -13.90
N PRO A 58 10.40 12.45 -13.76
CA PRO A 58 11.05 13.33 -14.73
C PRO A 58 11.41 12.63 -16.06
N SER A 59 11.23 11.32 -16.18
CA SER A 59 11.38 10.61 -17.45
C SER A 59 10.36 9.47 -17.60
N ARG A 60 9.72 9.36 -18.77
CA ARG A 60 8.85 8.24 -19.14
C ARG A 60 9.59 6.89 -19.32
N ILE A 61 10.90 6.87 -19.06
CA ILE A 61 11.77 5.72 -19.29
C ILE A 61 11.74 4.76 -18.10
N ILE A 62 11.46 5.29 -16.90
CA ILE A 62 11.50 4.52 -15.64
C ILE A 62 10.06 4.28 -15.20
N ALA A 63 9.70 3.03 -14.93
CA ALA A 63 8.37 2.71 -14.42
C ALA A 63 8.13 3.40 -13.08
N ILE A 64 6.89 3.84 -12.84
CA ILE A 64 6.51 4.62 -11.64
C ILE A 64 6.84 3.86 -10.35
N SER A 65 6.67 2.54 -10.33
CA SER A 65 7.04 1.70 -9.19
C SER A 65 8.54 1.69 -8.91
N ASP A 66 9.37 1.83 -9.95
CA ASP A 66 10.83 1.75 -9.83
C ASP A 66 11.41 3.03 -9.24
N GLN A 67 10.67 4.14 -9.28
CA GLN A 67 11.02 5.35 -8.54
C GLN A 67 11.17 5.09 -7.04
N MET A 68 10.45 4.10 -6.49
CA MET A 68 10.63 3.73 -5.08
C MET A 68 12.02 3.15 -4.79
N LEU A 69 12.58 2.39 -5.73
CA LEU A 69 13.93 1.82 -5.64
C LEU A 69 14.96 2.94 -5.77
N LEU A 70 14.79 3.83 -6.75
CA LEU A 70 15.69 4.96 -6.97
C LEU A 70 15.73 5.92 -5.77
N ASN A 71 14.56 6.23 -5.22
CA ASN A 71 14.42 7.16 -4.10
C ASN A 71 14.64 6.49 -2.74
N LYS A 72 14.98 5.18 -2.72
CA LYS A 72 15.21 4.40 -1.50
C LYS A 72 14.11 4.59 -0.44
N SER A 73 12.87 4.61 -0.90
CA SER A 73 11.71 5.01 -0.10
C SER A 73 10.94 3.84 0.50
N ILE A 74 11.37 2.60 0.19
CA ILE A 74 10.72 1.38 0.65
C ILE A 74 11.02 1.17 2.13
N THR A 75 9.97 1.03 2.93
CA THR A 75 10.06 0.82 4.39
C THR A 75 9.52 -0.53 4.82
N HIS A 76 8.60 -1.10 4.04
CA HIS A 76 7.89 -2.32 4.37
C HIS A 76 7.38 -3.03 3.11
N TYR A 77 6.87 -4.24 3.31
CA TYR A 77 6.14 -4.99 2.29
C TYR A 77 4.85 -5.56 2.87
N VAL A 78 3.87 -5.77 2.01
CA VAL A 78 2.62 -6.45 2.34
C VAL A 78 2.86 -7.95 2.37
N THR A 79 2.46 -8.57 3.47
CA THR A 79 2.55 -10.03 3.69
C THR A 79 1.25 -10.75 3.34
N GLU A 80 0.12 -10.04 3.40
CA GLU A 80 -1.19 -10.61 3.14
C GLU A 80 -2.20 -9.49 2.87
N LEU A 81 -3.12 -9.72 1.95
CA LEU A 81 -4.37 -8.98 1.80
C LEU A 81 -5.55 -9.93 2.01
N TYR A 82 -6.60 -9.46 2.68
CA TYR A 82 -7.81 -10.25 2.91
C TYR A 82 -9.03 -9.36 3.07
N ILE A 83 -10.22 -9.91 2.80
CA ILE A 83 -11.48 -9.20 3.02
C ILE A 83 -12.09 -9.67 4.32
N GLN A 84 -12.48 -8.71 5.17
CA GLN A 84 -13.24 -8.96 6.38
C GLN A 84 -14.34 -7.90 6.48
N ASN A 85 -15.59 -8.32 6.66
CA ASN A 85 -16.74 -7.41 6.63
C ASN A 85 -16.73 -6.55 5.34
N ASP A 86 -16.85 -5.23 5.47
CA ASP A 86 -16.93 -4.27 4.36
C ASP A 86 -15.58 -3.63 3.99
N TRP A 87 -14.47 -4.26 4.35
CA TRP A 87 -13.13 -3.75 4.06
C TRP A 87 -12.20 -4.84 3.55
N MET A 88 -11.32 -4.46 2.63
CA MET A 88 -10.07 -5.15 2.39
C MET A 88 -9.02 -4.61 3.36
N TYR A 89 -8.38 -5.54 4.06
CA TYR A 89 -7.29 -5.31 5.00
C TYR A 89 -5.98 -5.75 4.38
N GLY A 90 -4.89 -5.21 4.93
CA GLY A 90 -3.55 -5.66 4.64
C GLY A 90 -2.74 -5.86 5.91
N THR A 91 -1.90 -6.89 5.91
CA THR A 91 -0.87 -7.09 6.93
C THR A 91 0.47 -6.70 6.32
N ILE A 92 1.17 -5.74 6.92
CA ILE A 92 2.48 -5.28 6.47
C ILE A 92 3.58 -5.68 7.46
N LYS A 93 4.78 -5.95 6.93
CA LYS A 93 5.99 -6.19 7.70
C LYS A 93 7.06 -5.17 7.33
N PHE A 94 7.54 -4.46 8.34
CA PHE A 94 8.65 -3.53 8.14
C PHE A 94 9.95 -4.29 7.85
N LEU A 95 10.76 -3.69 6.99
CA LEU A 95 12.14 -4.11 6.77
C LEU A 95 12.97 -3.92 8.06
N ASP A 96 14.09 -4.63 8.13
CA ASP A 96 15.04 -4.52 9.23
C ASP A 96 16.00 -3.36 8.95
N GLU A 97 15.85 -2.26 9.69
CA GLU A 97 16.67 -1.06 9.56
C GLU A 97 18.16 -1.29 9.87
N LYS A 98 18.53 -2.41 10.49
CA LYS A 98 19.93 -2.72 10.82
C LYS A 98 20.75 -3.19 9.62
N ILE A 99 20.09 -3.70 8.59
CA ILE A 99 20.73 -4.23 7.37
C ILE A 99 20.47 -3.36 6.14
N MET A 100 19.78 -2.24 6.32
CA MET A 100 19.50 -1.26 5.27
C MET A 100 20.54 -0.14 5.30
N ASP A 101 20.68 0.60 4.20
CA ASP A 101 21.49 1.81 4.18
C ASP A 101 20.89 2.92 5.07
N GLU A 102 21.70 3.92 5.41
CA GLU A 102 21.38 4.90 6.45
C GLU A 102 20.07 5.65 6.18
N ASP A 103 19.83 6.07 4.94
CA ASP A 103 18.66 6.84 4.56
C ASP A 103 17.38 5.99 4.63
N SER A 104 17.42 4.78 4.08
CA SER A 104 16.33 3.80 4.21
C SER A 104 16.04 3.49 5.68
N ALA A 105 17.08 3.28 6.47
CA ALA A 105 16.98 2.99 7.90
C ALA A 105 16.34 4.17 8.69
N LYS A 106 16.66 5.43 8.35
CA LYS A 106 16.02 6.62 8.93
C LYS A 106 14.53 6.65 8.63
N ASN A 107 14.13 6.39 7.38
CA ASN A 107 12.71 6.35 6.98
C ASN A 107 11.94 5.26 7.72
N ILE A 108 12.51 4.06 7.82
CA ILE A 108 11.93 2.94 8.58
C ILE A 108 11.76 3.32 10.05
N ARG A 109 12.81 3.85 10.69
CA ARG A 109 12.76 4.28 12.10
C ARG A 109 11.75 5.39 12.35
N PHE A 110 11.62 6.34 11.43
CA PHE A 110 10.66 7.44 11.55
C PHE A 110 9.22 6.91 11.64
N ILE A 111 8.79 6.08 10.67
CA ILE A 111 7.43 5.54 10.68
C ILE A 111 7.21 4.58 11.85
N LYS A 112 8.19 3.71 12.16
CA LYS A 112 8.13 2.88 13.36
C LYS A 112 7.95 3.73 14.61
N GLY A 113 8.71 4.81 14.73
CA GLY A 113 8.64 5.76 15.84
C GLY A 113 7.25 6.40 15.99
N LEU A 114 6.66 6.89 14.89
CA LEU A 114 5.29 7.43 14.91
C LEU A 114 4.29 6.41 15.46
N LEU A 115 4.31 5.19 14.89
CA LEU A 115 3.39 4.12 15.27
C LEU A 115 3.56 3.68 16.73
N LEU A 116 4.80 3.56 17.20
CA LEU A 116 5.11 3.20 18.58
C LEU A 116 4.74 4.30 19.60
N ASN A 117 4.63 5.54 19.15
CA ASN A 117 4.11 6.65 19.96
C ASN A 117 2.58 6.81 19.87
N GLY A 118 1.87 5.83 19.30
CA GLY A 118 0.41 5.85 19.20
C GLY A 118 -0.13 6.74 18.09
N ILE A 119 0.71 7.17 17.15
CA ILE A 119 0.27 7.94 15.97
C ILE A 119 -0.08 6.95 14.87
N TYR A 120 -1.36 6.61 14.76
CA TYR A 120 -1.89 5.69 13.75
C TYR A 120 -2.02 6.36 12.39
N VAL A 121 -0.90 6.41 11.65
CA VAL A 121 -0.84 7.05 10.34
C VAL A 121 -1.78 6.35 9.34
N PRO A 122 -2.59 7.09 8.56
CA PRO A 122 -3.43 6.50 7.51
C PRO A 122 -2.61 5.81 6.43
N VAL A 123 -3.28 4.96 5.65
CA VAL A 123 -2.65 4.26 4.52
C VAL A 123 -3.51 4.36 3.27
N SER A 124 -2.88 4.14 2.12
CA SER A 124 -3.56 4.09 0.84
C SER A 124 -2.85 3.14 -0.11
N ALA A 125 -3.62 2.47 -0.96
CA ALA A 125 -3.11 1.48 -1.90
C ALA A 125 -2.94 2.08 -3.30
N SER A 126 -1.84 1.71 -3.96
CA SER A 126 -1.66 1.99 -5.38
C SER A 126 -2.20 0.82 -6.19
N VAL A 127 -3.25 1.07 -6.98
CA VAL A 127 -4.01 0.03 -7.68
C VAL A 127 -3.97 0.26 -9.18
N VAL A 128 -3.67 -0.81 -9.94
CA VAL A 128 -3.76 -0.84 -11.40
C VAL A 128 -5.04 -1.59 -11.74
N ALA A 129 -6.00 -0.88 -12.34
CA ALA A 129 -7.33 -1.41 -12.61
C ALA A 129 -7.89 -0.93 -13.95
N GLU A 130 -8.84 -1.69 -14.47
CA GLU A 130 -9.73 -1.27 -15.54
C GLU A 130 -10.97 -0.61 -14.92
N TRP A 131 -11.39 0.50 -15.52
CA TRP A 131 -12.45 1.34 -14.98
C TRP A 131 -13.59 1.51 -15.99
N ARG A 132 -14.83 1.44 -15.51
CA ARG A 132 -16.02 1.90 -16.24
C ARG A 132 -16.62 3.06 -15.47
N GLY A 133 -16.38 4.28 -15.95
CA GLY A 133 -16.57 5.48 -15.12
C GLY A 133 -15.67 5.38 -13.90
N ASN A 134 -16.21 5.59 -12.70
CA ASN A 134 -15.43 5.51 -11.46
C ASN A 134 -15.48 4.11 -10.80
N VAL A 135 -16.08 3.11 -11.45
CA VAL A 135 -16.20 1.77 -10.88
C VAL A 135 -15.12 0.88 -11.47
N ALA A 136 -14.30 0.27 -10.60
CA ALA A 136 -13.32 -0.73 -11.01
C ALA A 136 -14.08 -1.97 -11.50
N VAL A 137 -13.86 -2.35 -12.76
CA VAL A 137 -14.44 -3.57 -13.35
C VAL A 137 -13.47 -4.74 -13.32
N ARG A 138 -12.16 -4.46 -13.16
CA ARG A 138 -11.11 -5.46 -12.98
C ARG A 138 -9.91 -4.84 -12.28
N VAL A 139 -9.34 -5.52 -11.30
CA VAL A 139 -8.04 -5.14 -10.71
C VAL A 139 -6.95 -6.02 -11.32
N TYR A 140 -6.00 -5.39 -12.00
CA TYR A 140 -4.85 -6.07 -12.59
C TYR A 140 -3.74 -6.25 -11.56
N ASP A 141 -3.50 -5.24 -10.73
CA ASP A 141 -2.47 -5.30 -9.69
C ASP A 141 -2.73 -4.34 -8.53
N ILE A 142 -2.14 -4.64 -7.38
CA ILE A 142 -2.00 -3.75 -6.23
C ILE A 142 -0.50 -3.67 -5.96
N LEU A 143 0.09 -2.51 -6.21
CA LEU A 143 1.54 -2.35 -6.22
C LEU A 143 2.13 -2.21 -4.80
N GLY A 144 1.30 -1.83 -3.83
CA GLY A 144 1.75 -1.48 -2.49
C GLY A 144 0.69 -0.81 -1.64
N ILE A 145 1.03 -0.64 -0.37
CA ILE A 145 0.31 0.18 0.60
C ILE A 145 1.30 1.22 1.09
N ASP A 146 1.01 2.51 0.95
CA ASP A 146 1.88 3.58 1.42
C ASP A 146 1.26 4.27 2.64
N PHE A 147 2.11 4.73 3.56
CA PHE A 147 1.69 5.62 4.64
C PHE A 147 1.50 7.03 4.12
N THR A 148 0.35 7.63 4.38
CA THR A 148 0.02 8.98 3.89
C THR A 148 -0.93 9.68 4.86
N LEU A 149 -0.85 11.00 4.94
CA LEU A 149 -1.85 11.80 5.66
C LEU A 149 -3.09 12.11 4.80
N GLU A 150 -3.03 11.83 3.51
CA GLU A 150 -4.14 11.99 2.56
C GLU A 150 -4.48 10.63 1.94
N PRO A 151 -5.15 9.73 2.69
CA PRO A 151 -5.53 8.43 2.16
C PRO A 151 -6.62 8.58 1.10
N GLY A 152 -6.62 7.70 0.08
CA GLY A 152 -7.68 7.65 -0.92
C GLY A 152 -9.06 7.34 -0.32
N PHE A 153 -9.12 6.66 0.83
CA PHE A 153 -10.35 6.33 1.54
C PHE A 153 -10.33 6.85 2.97
N GLN A 154 -11.39 7.57 3.36
CA GLN A 154 -11.58 7.98 4.74
C GLN A 154 -11.71 6.75 5.66
N GLY A 155 -10.93 6.73 6.74
CA GLY A 155 -10.90 5.62 7.69
C GLY A 155 -9.95 4.47 7.31
N ALA A 156 -9.27 4.54 6.17
CA ALA A 156 -8.13 3.68 5.89
C ALA A 156 -6.95 4.07 6.80
N GLY A 157 -6.23 3.07 7.31
CA GLY A 157 -5.15 3.30 8.27
C GLY A 157 -4.84 2.10 9.15
N VAL A 158 -3.88 2.29 10.05
CA VAL A 158 -3.43 1.26 10.98
C VAL A 158 -4.51 0.97 12.01
N ILE A 159 -4.74 -0.32 12.27
CA ILE A 159 -5.71 -0.80 13.27
C ILE A 159 -5.08 -1.62 14.40
N ASP A 160 -3.87 -2.17 14.17
CA ASP A 160 -3.19 -3.03 15.13
C ASP A 160 -1.70 -3.07 14.83
N ILE A 161 -0.89 -3.12 15.90
CA ILE A 161 0.57 -3.14 15.83
C ILE A 161 1.07 -4.29 16.70
N LYS A 162 1.85 -5.19 16.11
CA LYS A 162 2.53 -6.29 16.80
C LYS A 162 4.03 -6.10 16.75
N ILE A 163 4.62 -5.97 17.93
CA ILE A 163 6.08 -5.94 18.11
C ILE A 163 6.53 -7.39 18.20
N GLN A 164 7.40 -7.79 17.28
CA GLN A 164 8.11 -9.07 17.27
C GLN A 164 9.57 -8.79 17.56
#